data_AF-A0A5R2MWV4-F1
#
_entry.id   AF-A0A5R2MWV4-F1
#
_cell.length_a   1.000
_cell.length_b   1.000
_cell.length_c   1.000
_cell.angle_alpha   90.00
_cell.angle_beta   90.00
_cell.angle_gamma   90.00
#
_symmetry.space_group_name_H-M   'P 1'
#
loop_
_entity.id
_entity.type
_entity.pdbx_description
1 polymer ?
#
loop_
_entity_poly.entity_id
_entity_poly.type
_entity_poly.pdbx_seq_one_letter_code
_entity_poly.pdbx_strand_id
1 'polypeptide(L)'
;FAVATHGARGGKSDPSVLARVRREEAMASAALLGAAPRFLDFPDGGLVADAALIDALKTLISEIGPDLVITHAPNDYHADHRALSDGVRIASSFGVPVLHADTMRGT
;
A
#
# COMPACT_ATOMS: atom_id res chain seq x y z
N PHE A 1 -3.17 -4.00 8.56
CA PHE A 1 -2.18 -4.01 7.47
C PHE A 1 -2.93 -3.93 6.14
N ALA A 2 -2.51 -3.09 5.20
CA ALA A 2 -3.16 -2.94 3.90
C ALA A 2 -2.14 -2.98 2.77
N VAL A 3 -2.53 -3.55 1.63
CA VAL A 3 -1.69 -3.75 0.44
C VAL A 3 -2.37 -3.08 -0.74
N ALA A 4 -1.70 -2.08 -1.31
CA ALA A 4 -2.26 -1.29 -2.41
C ALA A 4 -2.26 -2.07 -3.73
N THR A 5 -1.13 -2.66 -4.11
CA THR A 5 -0.97 -3.36 -5.39
C THR A 5 -0.81 -4.87 -5.23
N HIS A 6 -1.14 -5.62 -6.28
CA HIS A 6 -1.00 -7.08 -6.27
C HIS A 6 0.45 -7.58 -6.48
N GLY A 7 1.43 -6.69 -6.66
CA GLY A 7 2.85 -7.04 -6.70
C GLY A 7 3.31 -7.95 -7.85
N ALA A 8 2.55 -8.04 -8.95
CA ALA A 8 2.75 -9.05 -10.00
C ALA A 8 3.87 -8.75 -11.00
N ARG A 9 4.46 -7.54 -10.97
CA ARG A 9 5.60 -7.16 -11.82
C ARG A 9 6.94 -7.27 -11.08
N GLY A 10 6.93 -7.67 -9.81
CA GLY A 10 8.13 -7.82 -8.99
C GLY A 10 8.95 -9.09 -9.21
N GLY A 11 8.65 -9.90 -10.24
CA GLY A 11 9.29 -11.20 -10.46
C GLY A 11 9.29 -11.65 -11.92
N LYS A 12 9.87 -12.82 -12.19
CA LYS A 12 10.01 -13.39 -13.55
C LYS A 12 8.89 -14.36 -13.96
N SER A 13 7.99 -14.69 -13.02
CA SER A 13 6.89 -15.62 -13.24
C SER A 13 5.72 -14.98 -13.98
N ASP A 14 4.75 -15.78 -14.39
CA ASP A 14 3.48 -15.27 -14.91
C ASP A 14 2.82 -14.30 -13.90
N PRO A 15 2.39 -13.09 -14.33
CA PRO A 15 1.84 -12.08 -13.41
C PRO A 15 0.62 -12.56 -12.62
N SER A 16 -0.28 -13.34 -13.23
CA SER A 16 -1.50 -13.80 -12.55
C SER A 16 -1.16 -14.82 -11.45
N VAL A 17 -0.22 -15.71 -11.74
CA VAL A 17 0.29 -16.68 -10.77
C VAL A 17 1.02 -15.96 -9.65
N LEU A 18 1.88 -15.00 -9.99
CA LEU A 18 2.65 -14.25 -8.99
C LEU A 18 1.75 -13.41 -8.08
N ALA A 19 0.73 -12.74 -8.61
CA ALA A 19 -0.25 -12.00 -7.82
C ALA A 19 -0.94 -12.89 -6.76
N ARG A 20 -1.37 -14.10 -7.18
CA ARG A 20 -2.03 -15.05 -6.28
C ARG A 20 -1.06 -15.53 -5.19
N VAL A 21 0.15 -15.94 -5.56
CA VAL A 21 1.17 -16.39 -4.61
C VAL A 21 1.50 -15.28 -3.61
N ARG A 22 1.73 -14.04 -4.07
CA ARG A 22 2.03 -12.92 -3.17
C ARG A 22 0.88 -12.55 -2.24
N ARG A 23 -0.37 -12.74 -2.67
CA ARG A 23 -1.54 -12.61 -1.78
C ARG A 23 -1.52 -13.67 -0.68
N GLU A 24 -1.26 -14.93 -1.03
CA GLU A 24 -1.15 -16.03 -0.07
C GLU A 24 0.01 -15.78 0.93
N GLU A 25 1.17 -15.34 0.45
CA GLU A 25 2.32 -14.94 1.28
C GLU A 25 1.98 -13.79 2.23
N ALA A 26 1.32 -12.73 1.73
CA ALA A 26 0.92 -11.59 2.54
C ALA A 26 -0.10 -11.97 3.63
N MET A 27 -1.04 -12.86 3.30
CA MET A 27 -1.99 -13.43 4.28
C MET A 27 -1.27 -14.23 5.36
N ALA A 28 -0.36 -15.13 4.97
CA ALA A 28 0.41 -15.93 5.91
C ALA A 28 1.29 -15.05 6.83
N SER A 29 1.97 -14.06 6.26
CA SER A 29 2.81 -13.11 7.01
C SER A 29 2.00 -12.27 8.01
N ALA A 30 0.85 -11.73 7.58
CA ALA A 30 -0.03 -10.97 8.47
C ALA A 30 -0.60 -11.82 9.61
N ALA A 31 -0.91 -13.10 9.36
CA ALA A 31 -1.40 -14.02 10.38
C ALA A 31 -0.38 -14.25 11.52
N LEU A 32 0.93 -14.24 11.23
CA LEU A 32 1.98 -14.32 12.25
C LEU A 32 1.96 -13.13 13.22
N LEU A 33 1.42 -11.99 12.78
CA LEU A 33 1.25 -10.78 13.58
C LEU A 33 -0.16 -10.66 14.18
N GLY A 34 -1.00 -11.69 14.04
CA GLY A 34 -2.40 -11.66 14.48
C GLY A 34 -3.28 -10.67 13.70
N ALA A 35 -2.87 -10.31 12.47
CA ALA A 35 -3.55 -9.33 11.64
C ALA A 35 -4.18 -9.98 10.39
N ALA A 36 -5.28 -9.39 9.91
CA ALA A 36 -5.83 -9.69 8.60
C ALA A 36 -5.46 -8.57 7.61
N PRO A 37 -4.86 -8.88 6.45
CA PRO A 37 -4.54 -7.87 5.45
C PRO A 37 -5.80 -7.39 4.72
N ARG A 38 -5.84 -6.10 4.37
CA ARG A 38 -6.79 -5.53 3.40
C ARG A 38 -6.10 -5.35 2.05
N PHE A 39 -6.68 -5.84 0.97
CA PHE A 39 -6.12 -5.70 -0.38
C PHE A 39 -6.97 -4.71 -1.17
N LEU A 40 -6.32 -3.73 -1.80
CA LEU A 40 -6.99 -2.73 -2.65
C LEU A 40 -6.94 -3.09 -4.15
N ASP A 41 -6.15 -4.09 -4.50
CA ASP A 41 -6.11 -4.70 -5.84
C ASP A 41 -5.75 -3.76 -7.00
N PHE A 42 -5.02 -2.69 -6.73
CA PHE A 42 -4.48 -1.85 -7.80
C PHE A 42 -3.39 -2.58 -8.62
N PRO A 43 -3.23 -2.24 -9.91
CA PRO A 43 -2.17 -2.77 -10.73
C PRO A 43 -0.77 -2.44 -10.20
N ASP A 44 0.10 -3.44 -10.14
CA ASP A 44 1.51 -3.25 -9.78
C ASP A 44 2.31 -2.52 -10.87
N GLY A 45 3.18 -1.60 -10.47
CA GLY A 45 4.06 -0.81 -11.33
C GLY A 45 3.34 0.27 -12.14
N GLY A 46 2.13 0.65 -11.75
CA GLY A 46 1.32 1.67 -12.43
C GLY A 46 0.41 2.42 -11.47
N LEU A 47 0.74 2.44 -10.18
CA LEU A 47 -0.08 3.11 -9.18
C LEU A 47 0.03 4.64 -9.36
N VAL A 48 -1.12 5.32 -9.34
CA VAL A 48 -1.20 6.78 -9.47
C VAL A 48 -1.99 7.32 -8.28
N ALA A 49 -1.57 8.48 -7.76
CA ALA A 49 -2.27 9.21 -6.71
C ALA A 49 -3.50 9.96 -7.26
N ASP A 50 -4.43 9.22 -7.86
CA ASP A 50 -5.66 9.74 -8.43
C ASP A 50 -6.86 9.60 -7.48
N ALA A 51 -8.04 10.03 -7.94
CA ALA A 51 -9.27 9.94 -7.16
C ALA A 51 -9.60 8.50 -6.75
N ALA A 52 -9.33 7.51 -7.60
CA ALA A 52 -9.64 6.12 -7.29
C ALA A 52 -8.81 5.60 -6.12
N LEU A 53 -7.49 5.86 -6.13
CA LEU A 53 -6.63 5.51 -5.00
C LEU A 53 -7.02 6.28 -3.73
N ILE A 54 -7.23 7.59 -3.84
CA ILE A 54 -7.54 8.45 -2.70
C ILE A 54 -8.86 8.04 -2.03
N ASP A 55 -9.90 7.73 -2.81
CA ASP A 55 -11.21 7.35 -2.27
C ASP A 55 -11.19 5.95 -1.64
N ALA A 56 -10.44 5.01 -2.23
CA ALA A 56 -10.19 3.70 -1.63
C ALA A 56 -9.46 3.84 -0.27
N LEU A 57 -8.45 4.71 -0.19
CA LEU A 57 -7.72 4.97 1.04
C LEU A 57 -8.58 5.69 2.09
N LYS A 58 -9.40 6.67 1.70
CA LYS A 58 -10.34 7.33 2.63
C LYS A 58 -11.34 6.34 3.22
N THR A 59 -11.91 5.47 2.38
CA THR A 59 -12.82 4.41 2.81
C THR A 59 -12.11 3.50 3.82
N LEU A 60 -10.92 3.02 3.47
CA LEU A 60 -10.12 2.16 4.34
C LEU A 60 -9.78 2.82 5.68
N ILE A 61 -9.35 4.08 5.68
CA ILE A 61 -9.03 4.84 6.90
C ILE A 61 -10.29 5.02 7.75
N SER A 62 -11.43 5.36 7.14
CA SER A 62 -12.70 5.51 7.85
C SER A 62 -13.21 4.20 8.47
N GLU A 63 -13.03 3.07 7.78
CA GLU A 63 -13.45 1.75 8.27
C GLU A 63 -12.57 1.24 9.40
N ILE A 64 -11.26 1.48 9.33
CA ILE A 64 -10.30 1.04 10.34
C ILE A 64 -10.32 1.96 11.57
N GLY A 65 -10.51 3.27 11.36
CA GLY A 65 -10.35 4.29 12.40
C GLY A 65 -8.96 4.26 13.07
N PRO A 66 -7.84 4.31 12.30
CA PRO A 66 -6.51 4.19 12.87
C PRO A 66 -6.08 5.47 13.61
N ASP A 67 -5.31 5.31 14.69
CA ASP A 67 -4.66 6.44 15.39
C ASP A 67 -3.37 6.92 14.69
N LEU A 68 -2.80 6.08 13.82
CA LEU A 68 -1.57 6.35 13.07
C LEU A 68 -1.58 5.59 11.74
N VAL A 69 -1.21 6.27 10.66
CA VAL A 69 -0.90 5.62 9.38
C VAL A 69 0.60 5.58 9.17
N ILE A 70 1.13 4.40 8.82
CA ILE A 70 2.53 4.23 8.41
C ILE A 70 2.53 3.91 6.92
N THR A 71 3.30 4.67 6.13
CA THR A 71 3.44 4.47 4.68
C THR A 71 4.88 4.74 4.23
N HIS A 72 5.14 4.61 2.93
CA HIS A 72 6.45 4.85 2.33
C HIS A 72 6.87 6.32 2.41
N ALA A 73 8.18 6.57 2.30
CA ALA A 73 8.71 7.93 2.23
C ALA A 73 8.31 8.63 0.91
N PRO A 74 8.05 9.95 0.92
CA PRO A 74 7.71 10.70 -0.30
C PRO A 74 8.82 10.73 -1.36
N ASN A 75 10.08 10.57 -0.94
CA ASN A 75 11.27 10.52 -1.79
C ASN A 75 11.75 9.09 -2.10
N ASP A 76 10.91 8.07 -1.86
CA ASP A 76 11.28 6.68 -2.18
C ASP A 76 11.59 6.50 -3.67
N TYR A 77 12.52 5.59 -4.00
CA TYR A 77 12.96 5.35 -5.39
C TYR A 77 11.84 4.82 -6.30
N HIS A 78 10.87 4.10 -5.75
CA HIS A 78 9.83 3.42 -6.53
C HIS A 78 8.62 4.32 -6.77
N ALA A 79 8.14 4.40 -8.02
CA ALA A 79 7.01 5.26 -8.38
C ALA A 79 5.73 4.93 -7.60
N ASP A 80 5.39 3.63 -7.46
CA ASP A 80 4.21 3.22 -6.69
C ASP A 80 4.31 3.61 -5.21
N HIS A 81 5.51 3.58 -4.62
CA HIS A 81 5.70 3.99 -3.22
C HIS A 81 5.40 5.48 -3.04
N ARG A 82 5.91 6.31 -3.96
CA ARG A 82 5.62 7.75 -3.97
C ARG A 82 4.14 8.03 -4.20
N ALA A 83 3.51 7.36 -5.17
CA ALA A 83 2.08 7.49 -5.43
C ALA A 83 1.22 7.09 -4.22
N LEU A 84 1.56 5.98 -3.55
CA LEU A 84 0.87 5.55 -2.33
C LEU A 84 1.10 6.54 -1.18
N SER A 85 2.31 7.07 -1.02
CA SER A 85 2.62 8.10 -0.02
C SER A 85 1.77 9.36 -0.24
N ASP A 86 1.67 9.84 -1.48
CA ASP A 86 0.84 10.99 -1.83
C ASP A 86 -0.65 10.74 -1.60
N GLY A 87 -1.16 9.58 -2.04
CA GLY A 87 -2.53 9.17 -1.80
C GLY A 87 -2.87 9.10 -0.31
N VAL A 88 -1.99 8.52 0.51
CA VAL A 88 -2.16 8.43 1.97
C VAL A 88 -2.15 9.81 2.62
N ARG A 89 -1.25 10.71 2.20
CA ARG A 89 -1.18 12.08 2.74
C ARG A 89 -2.46 12.85 2.48
N ILE A 90 -3.04 12.71 1.28
CA ILE A 90 -4.31 13.35 0.92
C ILE A 90 -5.47 12.70 1.68
N ALA A 91 -5.53 11.37 1.75
CA ALA A 91 -6.62 10.63 2.37
C ALA A 91 -6.66 10.81 3.91
N SER A 92 -5.50 10.87 4.56
CA SER A 92 -5.40 11.06 6.02
C SER A 92 -5.71 12.50 6.42
N SER A 93 -5.38 13.47 5.55
CA SER A 93 -5.63 14.90 5.75
C SER A 93 -5.22 15.36 7.17
N PHE A 94 -6.11 16.02 7.90
CA PHE A 94 -5.92 16.39 9.31
C PHE A 94 -6.49 15.34 10.31
N GLY A 95 -7.05 14.24 9.82
CA GLY A 95 -7.78 13.26 10.64
C GLY A 95 -6.89 12.25 11.36
N VAL A 96 -5.78 11.84 10.73
CA VAL A 96 -4.85 10.85 11.29
C VAL A 96 -3.41 11.26 10.98
N PRO A 97 -2.48 11.23 11.95
CA PRO A 97 -1.06 11.48 11.67
C PRO A 97 -0.47 10.40 10.75
N VAL A 98 0.50 10.81 9.92
CA VAL A 98 1.19 9.92 8.97
C VAL A 98 2.67 9.86 9.33
N LEU A 99 3.18 8.64 9.55
CA LEU A 99 4.60 8.34 9.66
C LEU A 99 5.11 7.81 8.33
N HIS A 100 6.10 8.48 7.77
CA HIS A 100 6.76 8.08 6.52
C HIS A 100 8.01 7.24 6.83
N ALA A 101 8.01 5.99 6.36
CA ALA A 101 9.11 5.04 6.53
C ALA A 101 10.00 5.03 5.27
N ASP A 102 11.25 5.43 5.43
CA ASP A 102 12.26 5.40 4.37
C ASP A 102 12.87 4.00 4.23
N THR A 103 12.97 3.51 3.00
CA THR A 103 13.63 2.25 2.66
C THR A 103 15.15 2.38 2.59
N MET A 104 15.70 3.58 2.82
CA MET A 104 17.11 3.97 2.66
C MET A 104 17.63 3.73 1.24
N ARG A 105 16.70 3.65 0.28
CA ARG A 105 16.97 3.48 -1.15
C ARG A 105 16.52 4.69 -1.97
N GLY A 106 15.86 5.67 -1.37
CA GLY A 106 15.51 6.95 -2.00
C GLY A 106 16.65 7.96 -1.92
N THR A 107 16.91 8.68 -3.02
CA THR A 107 17.90 9.76 -3.13
C THR A 107 17.31 11.10 -2.77
#